data_AF-A0A0K8RMF6-F1
#
_entry.id   AF-A0A0K8RMF6-F1
#
_cell.length_a   1.000
_cell.length_b   1.000
_cell.length_c   1.000
_cell.angle_alpha   90.00
_cell.angle_beta   90.00
_cell.angle_gamma   90.00
#
_symmetry.space_group_name_H-M   'P 1'
#
loop_
_entity.id
_entity.type
_entity.pdbx_description
1 polymer ?
#
loop_
_entity_poly.entity_id
_entity_poly.type
_entity_poly.pdbx_seq_one_letter_code
_entity_poly.pdbx_strand_id
1 'polypeptide(L)'
;MYKEILCTLIAAALGLCSGQNPKDGNVCLETPQLGQGRDIVKGWSYNPDLDKCYVFYHARRSDYSNENIFLNEYDCNKGCRRNVPAKCYAKPPSSEGPFDLPVVTYDPTTGKCLAIRAPDEDPTKNVFKSDASCTEECRDTDLRLCLNPNENDCDYIDGQSYQYNSGKQTCEKAADGSCGGFQSAEDCFKRCGILVENKCTLPIQNITTCEETQVRYGYNKKTGQCEEFLGCADGGNSFQEAEKCWKDCAPATHRCNMRPDTGRFPKIGFYTRYYFDIKRNACSSAKKAKKNVPGNTNLFETAVQCEQICKPKYQGNLEN
;
A
#
# COMPACT_ATOMS: atom_id res chain seq x y z
N MET A 1 41.09 3.30 -17.78
CA MET A 1 42.48 2.78 -17.91
C MET A 1 42.68 1.73 -16.84
N TYR A 2 42.82 0.47 -17.26
CA TYR A 2 43.00 -0.69 -16.39
C TYR A 2 44.36 -0.63 -15.66
N LYS A 3 44.38 -0.97 -14.37
CA LYS A 3 45.59 -1.40 -13.66
C LYS A 3 45.37 -2.83 -13.19
N GLU A 4 46.10 -3.76 -13.80
CA GLU A 4 46.28 -5.12 -13.32
C GLU A 4 46.99 -5.10 -11.97
N ILE A 5 46.54 -5.92 -11.01
CA ILE A 5 47.30 -6.22 -9.80
C ILE A 5 47.59 -7.72 -9.80
N LEU A 6 48.88 -8.02 -9.94
CA LEU A 6 49.50 -9.33 -9.89
C LEU A 6 49.64 -9.76 -8.42
N CYS A 7 48.96 -10.83 -8.01
CA CYS A 7 49.19 -11.47 -6.70
C CYS A 7 50.19 -12.63 -6.86
N THR A 8 51.42 -12.44 -6.39
CA THR A 8 52.40 -13.52 -6.21
C THR A 8 52.15 -14.28 -4.90
N LEU A 9 52.16 -15.61 -5.00
CA LEU A 9 51.94 -16.57 -3.92
C LEU A 9 53.12 -16.66 -2.96
N ILE A 10 52.90 -16.41 -1.65
CA ILE A 10 53.61 -17.09 -0.56
C ILE A 10 52.60 -17.39 0.56
N ALA A 11 52.41 -18.67 0.84
CA ALA A 11 51.54 -19.17 1.90
C ALA A 11 52.24 -19.07 3.28
N ALA A 12 51.61 -18.39 4.24
CA ALA A 12 51.69 -18.70 5.67
C ALA A 12 50.62 -17.94 6.47
N ALA A 13 49.70 -18.72 7.06
CA ALA A 13 49.00 -18.52 8.34
C ALA A 13 48.35 -17.16 8.70
N LEU A 14 47.03 -17.25 8.96
CA LEU A 14 46.18 -16.38 9.80
C LEU A 14 45.89 -14.97 9.27
N GLY A 15 44.66 -14.76 8.82
CA GLY A 15 44.11 -13.44 8.60
C GLY A 15 42.90 -13.46 7.68
N LEU A 16 41.72 -13.34 8.27
CA LEU A 16 40.45 -13.07 7.58
C LEU A 16 40.62 -11.84 6.68
N CYS A 17 40.70 -12.07 5.38
CA CYS A 17 40.38 -11.06 4.38
C CYS A 17 39.20 -11.56 3.58
N SER A 18 38.01 -11.52 4.20
CA SER A 18 36.76 -11.45 3.45
C SER A 18 36.73 -10.07 2.78
N GLY A 19 37.51 -9.93 1.71
CA GLY A 19 37.34 -8.84 0.77
C GLY A 19 36.00 -9.07 0.08
N GLN A 20 34.97 -8.36 0.53
CA GLN A 20 33.71 -8.29 -0.21
C GLN A 20 34.04 -7.73 -1.58
N ASN A 21 33.82 -8.55 -2.60
CA ASN A 21 33.89 -8.13 -3.99
C ASN A 21 32.85 -7.00 -4.19
N PRO A 22 33.19 -5.87 -4.82
CA PRO A 22 32.26 -4.76 -5.09
C PRO A 22 31.22 -5.06 -6.19
N LYS A 23 30.85 -6.34 -6.37
CA LYS A 23 29.87 -6.83 -7.34
C LYS A 23 28.90 -7.86 -6.73
N ASP A 24 28.68 -7.82 -5.42
CA ASP A 24 27.48 -8.43 -4.85
C ASP A 24 26.29 -7.56 -5.24
N GLY A 25 25.43 -8.07 -6.12
CA GLY A 25 24.15 -7.43 -6.44
C GLY A 25 23.39 -7.14 -5.16
N ASN A 26 22.81 -5.94 -5.02
CA ASN A 26 21.94 -5.64 -3.90
C ASN A 26 20.71 -6.57 -3.99
N VAL A 27 20.67 -7.63 -3.17
CA VAL A 27 19.60 -8.63 -3.16
C VAL A 27 18.21 -7.99 -3.03
N CYS A 28 18.10 -6.83 -2.39
CA CYS A 28 16.84 -6.11 -2.23
C CYS A 28 16.28 -5.53 -3.53
N LEU A 29 17.06 -5.49 -4.61
CA LEU A 29 16.60 -5.09 -5.94
C LEU A 29 16.17 -6.28 -6.81
N GLU A 30 16.42 -7.50 -6.35
CA GLU A 30 16.11 -8.71 -7.12
C GLU A 30 14.64 -9.11 -6.95
N THR A 31 14.02 -9.59 -8.03
CA THR A 31 12.68 -10.19 -7.94
C THR A 31 12.78 -11.60 -7.34
N PRO A 32 12.11 -11.88 -6.20
CA PRO A 32 12.20 -13.19 -5.57
C PRO A 32 11.62 -14.29 -6.47
N GLN A 33 12.26 -15.45 -6.47
CA GLN A 33 11.88 -16.58 -7.30
C GLN A 33 11.30 -17.69 -6.42
N LEU A 34 10.19 -18.30 -6.89
CA LEU A 34 9.55 -19.45 -6.22
C LEU A 34 10.54 -20.60 -6.01
N GLY A 35 11.49 -20.79 -6.92
CA GLY A 35 12.47 -21.87 -6.88
C GLY A 35 11.89 -23.22 -7.31
N GLN A 36 12.70 -24.28 -7.19
CA GLN A 36 12.33 -25.65 -7.56
C GLN A 36 12.15 -26.50 -6.30
N GLY A 37 11.03 -27.22 -6.19
CA GLY A 37 10.75 -28.11 -5.07
C GLY A 37 9.26 -28.23 -4.81
N ARG A 38 8.86 -29.25 -4.04
CA ARG A 38 7.46 -29.47 -3.63
C ARG A 38 7.17 -28.97 -2.22
N ASP A 39 8.20 -28.76 -1.40
CA ASP A 39 8.06 -28.24 -0.04
C ASP A 39 8.02 -26.72 -0.08
N ILE A 40 6.81 -26.15 -0.10
CA ILE A 40 6.57 -24.71 -0.14
C ILE A 40 6.48 -24.19 1.29
N VAL A 41 7.31 -23.20 1.60
CA VAL A 41 7.42 -22.58 2.92
C VAL A 41 7.12 -21.09 2.85
N LYS A 42 6.71 -20.52 3.99
CA LYS A 42 6.55 -19.07 4.15
C LYS A 42 7.92 -18.42 4.34
N GLY A 43 8.16 -17.32 3.62
CA GLY A 43 9.28 -16.41 3.80
C GLY A 43 8.85 -14.96 3.63
N TRP A 44 9.83 -14.07 3.59
CA TRP A 44 9.65 -12.63 3.39
C TRP A 44 10.55 -12.14 2.28
N SER A 45 10.06 -11.20 1.47
CA SER A 45 10.82 -10.56 0.40
C SER A 45 10.60 -9.06 0.47
N TYR A 46 11.56 -8.29 -0.04
CA TYR A 46 11.46 -6.84 -0.07
C TYR A 46 10.97 -6.35 -1.43
N ASN A 47 10.00 -5.44 -1.43
CA ASN A 47 9.53 -4.74 -2.62
C ASN A 47 10.12 -3.32 -2.64
N PRO A 48 11.06 -2.99 -3.55
CA PRO A 48 11.68 -1.67 -3.62
C PRO A 48 10.70 -0.55 -4.00
N ASP A 49 9.67 -0.84 -4.79
CA ASP A 49 8.69 0.16 -5.24
C ASP A 49 7.80 0.65 -4.10
N LEU A 50 7.51 -0.25 -3.15
CA LEU A 50 6.72 0.07 -1.95
C LEU A 50 7.58 0.40 -0.74
N ASP A 51 8.88 0.07 -0.79
CA ASP A 51 9.79 0.03 0.37
C ASP A 51 9.18 -0.75 1.53
N LYS A 52 8.75 -1.98 1.25
CA LYS A 52 8.09 -2.84 2.24
C LYS A 52 8.53 -4.29 2.08
N CYS A 53 8.69 -4.94 3.23
CA CYS A 53 8.79 -6.39 3.28
C CYS A 53 7.40 -7.01 3.22
N TYR A 54 7.22 -8.04 2.40
CA TYR A 54 5.97 -8.75 2.21
C TYR A 54 6.20 -10.25 2.29
N VAL A 55 5.13 -10.98 2.61
CA VAL A 55 5.16 -12.44 2.66
C VAL A 55 5.31 -13.00 1.24
N PHE A 56 6.26 -13.90 1.05
CA PHE A 56 6.47 -14.63 -0.19
C PHE A 56 6.56 -16.12 0.11
N TYR A 57 5.83 -16.93 -0.65
CA TYR A 57 5.91 -18.39 -0.55
C TYR A 57 6.91 -18.91 -1.57
N HIS A 58 7.81 -19.79 -1.14
CA HIS A 58 8.89 -20.32 -1.97
C HIS A 58 9.19 -21.78 -1.65
N ALA A 59 9.83 -22.48 -2.57
CA ALA A 59 10.38 -23.80 -2.35
C ALA A 59 11.53 -23.71 -1.35
N ARG A 60 11.51 -24.55 -0.30
CA ARG A 60 12.56 -24.57 0.74
C ARG A 60 13.96 -24.75 0.13
N ARG A 61 14.90 -23.90 0.54
CA ARG A 61 16.33 -23.96 0.20
C ARG A 61 17.20 -24.26 1.42
N SER A 62 18.43 -24.71 1.16
CA SER A 62 19.48 -24.87 2.18
C SER A 62 20.23 -23.57 2.49
N ASP A 63 20.22 -22.61 1.56
CA ASP A 63 20.88 -21.30 1.69
C ASP A 63 20.03 -20.23 1.00
N TYR A 64 19.97 -19.04 1.63
CA TYR A 64 19.20 -17.87 1.20
C TYR A 64 20.09 -16.62 1.09
N SER A 65 21.39 -16.75 1.33
CA SER A 65 22.30 -15.61 1.58
C SER A 65 22.40 -14.60 0.43
N ASN A 66 22.08 -15.01 -0.80
CA ASN A 66 22.22 -14.20 -2.02
C ASN A 66 20.88 -14.02 -2.76
N GLU A 67 19.76 -14.04 -2.04
CA GLU A 67 18.44 -13.89 -2.65
C GLU A 67 17.60 -12.87 -1.87
N ASN A 68 16.62 -12.26 -2.54
CA ASN A 68 15.59 -11.44 -1.90
C ASN A 68 14.56 -12.28 -1.10
N ILE A 69 15.03 -13.21 -0.27
CA ILE A 69 14.19 -14.13 0.51
C ILE A 69 14.78 -14.25 1.91
N PHE A 70 13.97 -13.88 2.91
CA PHE A 70 14.31 -13.82 4.31
C PHE A 70 13.40 -14.75 5.12
N LEU A 71 13.91 -15.31 6.21
CA LEU A 71 13.16 -16.25 7.04
C LEU A 71 12.03 -15.58 7.83
N ASN A 72 12.20 -14.30 8.16
CA ASN A 72 11.22 -13.52 8.91
C ASN A 72 11.27 -12.04 8.50
N GLU A 73 10.23 -11.29 8.87
CA GLU A 73 10.07 -9.88 8.54
C GLU A 73 11.18 -9.00 9.12
N TYR A 74 11.64 -9.32 10.33
CA TYR A 74 12.70 -8.56 11.01
C TYR A 74 14.01 -8.60 10.21
N ASP A 75 14.42 -9.78 9.75
CA ASP A 75 15.64 -9.94 8.94
C ASP A 75 15.52 -9.24 7.59
N CYS A 76 14.33 -9.27 6.96
CA CYS A 76 14.06 -8.53 5.73
C CYS A 76 14.20 -7.01 5.94
N ASN A 77 13.50 -6.46 6.94
CA ASN A 77 13.54 -5.02 7.23
C ASN A 77 14.96 -4.58 7.62
N LYS A 78 15.65 -5.36 8.46
CA LYS A 78 17.04 -5.09 8.84
C LYS A 78 18.00 -5.16 7.63
N GLY A 79 17.76 -6.08 6.69
CA GLY A 79 18.58 -6.28 5.50
C GLY A 79 18.40 -5.17 4.46
N CYS A 80 17.15 -4.83 4.14
CA CYS A 80 16.78 -3.98 3.00
C CYS A 80 16.34 -2.56 3.36
N ARG A 81 15.92 -2.33 4.61
CA ARG A 81 15.42 -1.03 5.10
C ARG A 81 16.31 -0.48 6.20
N ARG A 82 17.63 -0.57 5.99
CA ARG A 82 18.69 -0.24 6.97
C ARG A 82 18.61 1.18 7.54
N ASN A 83 18.02 2.10 6.78
CA ASN A 83 17.89 3.49 7.18
C ASN A 83 16.83 3.68 8.27
N VAL A 84 15.88 2.75 8.42
CA VAL A 84 14.79 2.86 9.38
C VAL A 84 15.12 2.06 10.63
N PRO A 85 15.00 2.64 11.83
CA PRO A 85 15.25 1.93 13.08
C PRO A 85 14.37 0.68 13.22
N ALA A 86 14.95 -0.45 13.60
CA ALA A 86 14.21 -1.72 13.72
C ALA A 86 13.00 -1.64 14.68
N LYS A 87 13.06 -0.76 15.68
CA LYS A 87 11.93 -0.52 16.59
C LYS A 87 10.70 0.06 15.90
N CYS A 88 10.84 0.76 14.78
CA CYS A 88 9.71 1.30 14.01
C CYS A 88 8.84 0.19 13.38
N TYR A 89 9.39 -1.02 13.22
CA TYR A 89 8.67 -2.19 12.72
C TYR A 89 8.23 -3.15 13.81
N ALA A 90 8.70 -2.93 15.04
CA ALA A 90 8.32 -3.78 16.16
C ALA A 90 6.84 -3.54 16.50
N LYS A 91 6.17 -4.61 16.97
CA LYS A 91 4.83 -4.46 17.51
C LYS A 91 4.87 -3.55 18.74
N PRO A 92 3.91 -2.62 18.90
CA PRO A 92 3.81 -1.84 20.13
C PRO A 92 3.61 -2.76 21.34
N PRO A 93 4.10 -2.37 22.52
CA PRO A 93 3.77 -3.07 23.75
C PRO A 93 2.26 -3.05 23.99
N SER A 94 1.77 -4.11 24.64
CA SER A 94 0.37 -4.18 25.07
C SER A 94 0.17 -3.38 26.34
N SER A 95 -1.03 -2.80 26.49
CA SER A 95 -1.44 -2.17 27.76
C SER A 95 -1.50 -3.23 28.86
N GLU A 96 -0.93 -2.93 30.02
CA GLU A 96 -0.95 -3.80 31.21
C GLU A 96 -1.92 -3.30 32.29
N GLY A 97 -2.43 -2.06 32.16
CA GLY A 97 -3.47 -1.60 33.07
C GLY A 97 -3.72 -0.10 33.09
N PRO A 98 -4.52 0.36 34.06
CA PRO A 98 -4.95 1.76 34.16
C PRO A 98 -3.81 2.74 34.51
N PHE A 99 -2.69 2.22 35.04
CA PHE A 99 -1.52 3.03 35.41
C PHE A 99 -0.53 3.25 34.25
N ASP A 100 -0.81 2.67 33.08
CA ASP A 100 0.01 2.84 31.89
C ASP A 100 0.14 4.30 31.49
N LEU A 101 1.32 4.67 31.02
CA LEU A 101 1.64 6.01 30.56
C LEU A 101 0.96 6.30 29.22
N PRO A 102 0.43 7.51 29.00
CA PRO A 102 0.01 7.95 27.69
C PRO A 102 1.24 8.21 26.81
N VAL A 103 1.43 7.40 25.78
CA VAL A 103 2.60 7.44 24.90
C VAL A 103 2.16 7.30 23.44
N VAL A 104 3.11 7.33 22.51
CA VAL A 104 2.86 7.25 21.06
C VAL A 104 3.56 6.02 20.50
N THR A 105 3.00 5.40 19.46
CA THR A 105 3.64 4.33 18.68
C THR A 105 3.58 4.65 17.19
N TYR A 106 4.52 4.11 16.42
CA TYR A 106 4.51 4.23 14.97
C TYR A 106 3.82 3.02 14.33
N ASP A 107 2.83 3.26 13.47
CA ASP A 107 2.22 2.24 12.63
C ASP A 107 2.73 2.36 11.18
N PRO A 108 3.63 1.46 10.72
CA PRO A 108 4.17 1.48 9.36
C PRO A 108 3.12 1.13 8.28
N THR A 109 1.98 0.54 8.67
CA THR A 109 0.90 0.19 7.73
C THR A 109 0.12 1.43 7.33
N THR A 110 -0.04 2.39 8.25
CA THR A 110 -0.76 3.65 8.03
C THR A 110 0.14 4.87 7.92
N GLY A 111 1.44 4.73 8.22
CA GLY A 111 2.42 5.81 8.20
C GLY A 111 2.14 6.87 9.27
N LYS A 112 1.45 6.47 10.35
CA LYS A 112 0.96 7.38 11.39
C LYS A 112 1.56 7.05 12.75
N CYS A 113 1.75 8.12 13.52
CA CYS A 113 2.01 8.05 14.94
C CYS A 113 0.67 8.03 15.69
N LEU A 114 0.43 6.99 16.47
CA LEU A 114 -0.83 6.70 17.13
C LEU A 114 -0.66 6.78 18.65
N ALA A 115 -1.58 7.45 19.33
CA ALA A 115 -1.61 7.49 20.78
C ALA A 115 -2.01 6.12 21.35
N ILE A 116 -1.22 5.60 22.29
CA ILE A 116 -1.45 4.34 23.00
C ILE A 116 -1.20 4.53 24.51
N ARG A 117 -1.46 3.46 25.28
CA ARG A 117 -1.03 3.37 26.68
C ARG A 117 -0.08 2.20 26.85
N ALA A 118 1.06 2.44 27.51
CA ALA A 118 2.07 1.40 27.74
C ALA A 118 2.68 1.47 29.16
N PRO A 119 3.24 0.37 29.69
CA PRO A 119 3.80 0.32 31.04
C PRO A 119 5.07 1.16 31.20
N ASP A 120 5.89 1.25 30.15
CA ASP A 120 7.19 1.90 30.15
C ASP A 120 7.48 2.61 28.81
N GLU A 121 8.48 3.50 28.85
CA GLU A 121 9.06 4.17 27.69
C GLU A 121 10.38 3.49 27.26
N ASP A 122 10.40 2.16 27.19
CA ASP A 122 11.60 1.42 26.78
C ASP A 122 12.06 1.88 25.38
N PRO A 123 13.27 2.49 25.25
CA PRO A 123 13.75 3.02 23.99
C PRO A 123 13.95 1.98 22.88
N THR A 124 13.99 0.69 23.24
CA THR A 124 14.12 -0.43 22.30
C THR A 124 12.79 -0.88 21.70
N LYS A 125 11.67 -0.48 22.33
CA LYS A 125 10.31 -0.80 21.88
C LYS A 125 9.78 0.28 20.94
N ASN A 126 8.72 -0.05 20.21
CA ASN A 126 7.98 0.91 19.36
C ASN A 126 7.13 1.87 20.21
N VAL A 127 7.79 2.68 21.05
CA VAL A 127 7.18 3.62 21.98
C VAL A 127 7.94 4.94 21.97
N PHE A 128 7.20 6.05 21.95
CA PHE A 128 7.72 7.41 21.88
C PHE A 128 7.01 8.31 22.88
N LYS A 129 7.76 9.28 23.40
CA LYS A 129 7.27 10.28 24.36
C LYS A 129 6.28 11.27 23.74
N SER A 130 6.41 11.51 22.44
CA SER A 130 5.58 12.48 21.73
C SER A 130 5.43 12.13 20.25
N ASP A 131 4.39 12.70 19.63
CA ASP A 131 4.15 12.61 18.20
C ASP A 131 5.33 13.14 17.37
N ALA A 132 5.98 14.21 17.84
CA ALA A 132 7.17 14.77 17.22
C ALA A 132 8.34 13.77 17.21
N SER A 133 8.63 13.13 18.35
CA SER A 133 9.71 12.14 18.42
C SER A 133 9.42 10.89 17.58
N CYS A 134 8.17 10.44 17.53
CA CYS A 134 7.74 9.35 16.65
C CYS A 134 7.89 9.71 15.17
N THR A 135 7.51 10.94 14.82
CA THR A 135 7.56 11.44 13.45
C THR A 135 9.00 11.53 12.96
N GLU A 136 9.87 12.17 13.73
CA GLU A 136 11.28 12.35 13.39
C GLU A 136 12.01 11.01 13.29
N GLU A 137 11.84 10.11 14.27
CA GLU A 137 12.63 8.89 14.34
C GLU A 137 12.14 7.80 13.38
N CYS A 138 10.82 7.68 13.22
CA CYS A 138 10.22 6.60 12.42
C CYS A 138 9.54 7.08 11.15
N ARG A 139 8.52 7.94 11.25
CA ARG A 139 7.69 8.28 10.07
C ARG A 139 8.50 8.91 8.95
N ASP A 140 9.30 9.92 9.28
CA ASP A 140 10.05 10.68 8.28
C ASP A 140 11.23 9.88 7.73
N THR A 141 11.77 8.97 8.55
CA THR A 141 12.80 8.02 8.14
C THR A 141 12.26 6.93 7.20
N ASP A 142 11.11 6.34 7.53
CA ASP A 142 10.40 5.34 6.71
C ASP A 142 9.97 5.94 5.37
N LEU A 143 9.42 7.16 5.41
CA LEU A 143 8.91 7.85 4.22
C LEU A 143 9.90 8.88 3.66
N ARG A 144 11.20 8.71 3.92
CA ARG A 144 12.23 9.67 3.51
C ARG A 144 12.17 9.97 2.02
N LEU A 145 12.00 8.98 1.16
CA LEU A 145 11.95 9.21 -0.29
C LEU A 145 10.78 10.13 -0.70
N CYS A 146 9.68 10.10 0.04
CA CYS A 146 8.53 10.99 -0.17
C CYS A 146 8.79 12.41 0.32
N LEU A 147 9.52 12.58 1.43
CA LEU A 147 9.62 13.86 2.12
C LEU A 147 10.92 14.61 1.80
N ASN A 148 12.00 13.88 1.59
CA ASN A 148 13.35 14.39 1.38
C ASN A 148 14.16 13.45 0.44
N PRO A 149 13.78 13.35 -0.84
CA PRO A 149 14.60 12.69 -1.86
C PRO A 149 15.93 13.44 -2.03
N ASN A 150 16.99 12.72 -2.36
CA ASN A 150 18.31 13.29 -2.67
C ASN A 150 18.73 12.91 -4.08
N GLU A 151 19.76 13.57 -4.63
CA GLU A 151 20.21 13.38 -6.01
C GLU A 151 20.48 11.91 -6.37
N ASN A 152 21.07 11.12 -5.46
CA ASN A 152 21.36 9.71 -5.73
C ASN A 152 20.09 8.86 -5.92
N ASP A 153 18.94 9.29 -5.37
CA ASP A 153 17.66 8.61 -5.56
C ASP A 153 17.15 8.73 -7.00
N CYS A 154 17.73 9.63 -7.81
CA CYS A 154 17.37 9.86 -9.21
C CYS A 154 18.45 9.40 -10.21
N ASP A 155 19.56 8.80 -9.76
CA ASP A 155 20.68 8.40 -10.62
C ASP A 155 20.27 7.47 -11.78
N TYR A 156 19.18 6.71 -11.61
CA TYR A 156 18.65 5.75 -12.59
C TYR A 156 17.46 6.30 -13.39
N ILE A 157 17.03 7.55 -13.13
CA ILE A 157 15.87 8.16 -13.76
C ILE A 157 16.34 9.04 -14.91
N ASP A 158 16.07 8.59 -16.14
CA ASP A 158 16.32 9.40 -17.32
C ASP A 158 15.20 10.44 -17.50
N GLY A 159 15.52 11.71 -17.26
CA GLY A 159 14.64 12.85 -17.57
C GLY A 159 13.80 13.34 -16.39
N GLN A 160 12.49 13.48 -16.61
CA GLN A 160 11.60 14.11 -15.63
C GLN A 160 11.29 13.17 -14.47
N SER A 161 11.71 13.54 -13.26
CA SER A 161 11.31 12.89 -12.02
C SER A 161 10.03 13.49 -11.42
N TYR A 162 9.41 12.76 -10.49
CA TYR A 162 8.18 13.15 -9.79
C TYR A 162 8.43 13.19 -8.29
N GLN A 163 7.85 14.19 -7.61
CA GLN A 163 8.01 14.43 -6.19
C GLN A 163 6.65 14.48 -5.48
N TYR A 164 6.61 13.98 -4.25
CA TYR A 164 5.46 14.17 -3.37
C TYR A 164 5.44 15.59 -2.77
N ASN A 165 4.33 16.30 -2.96
CA ASN A 165 4.09 17.60 -2.35
C ASN A 165 3.28 17.43 -1.07
N SER A 166 3.89 17.67 0.09
CA SER A 166 3.23 17.50 1.39
C SER A 166 2.06 18.46 1.63
N GLY A 167 2.14 19.69 1.12
CA GLY A 167 1.10 20.72 1.29
C GLY A 167 -0.15 20.46 0.44
N LYS A 168 0.02 19.91 -0.77
CA LYS A 168 -1.08 19.55 -1.68
C LYS A 168 -1.50 18.09 -1.56
N GLN A 169 -0.66 17.25 -0.96
CA GLN A 169 -0.82 15.80 -0.88
C GLN A 169 -0.95 15.15 -2.27
N THR A 170 -0.11 15.58 -3.21
CA THR A 170 -0.10 15.14 -4.61
C THR A 170 1.30 14.75 -5.06
N CYS A 171 1.40 13.85 -6.04
CA CYS A 171 2.64 13.57 -6.75
C CYS A 171 2.70 14.40 -8.03
N GLU A 172 3.63 15.33 -8.08
CA GLU A 172 3.79 16.33 -9.14
C GLU A 172 5.14 16.16 -9.84
N LYS A 173 5.29 16.71 -11.04
CA LYS A 173 6.60 16.77 -11.68
C LYS A 173 7.55 17.59 -10.82
N ALA A 174 8.74 17.06 -10.57
CA ALA A 174 9.80 17.80 -9.90
C ALA A 174 10.22 19.02 -10.74
N ALA A 175 10.77 20.04 -10.10
CA ALA A 175 11.32 21.20 -10.81
C ALA A 175 12.49 20.78 -11.71
N ASP A 176 12.73 21.53 -12.79
CA ASP A 176 13.82 21.25 -13.71
C ASP A 176 15.17 21.17 -12.97
N GLY A 177 15.87 20.04 -13.15
CA GLY A 177 17.16 19.79 -12.49
C GLY A 177 17.08 19.45 -11.00
N SER A 178 15.88 19.20 -10.46
CA SER A 178 15.70 18.68 -9.10
C SER A 178 15.34 17.19 -9.10
N CYS A 179 15.82 16.47 -8.10
CA CYS A 179 15.40 15.08 -7.88
C CYS A 179 14.08 15.00 -7.10
N GLY A 180 13.06 14.41 -7.71
CA GLY A 180 11.79 14.09 -7.06
C GLY A 180 11.77 12.72 -6.37
N GLY A 181 12.72 11.84 -6.68
CA GLY A 181 12.84 10.50 -6.10
C GLY A 181 12.04 9.40 -6.81
N PHE A 182 11.15 9.74 -7.74
CA PHE A 182 10.30 8.78 -8.44
C PHE A 182 10.30 8.97 -9.96
N GLN A 183 10.27 7.87 -10.71
CA GLN A 183 10.23 7.88 -12.17
C GLN A 183 8.86 8.31 -12.72
N SER A 184 7.78 8.04 -11.99
CA SER A 184 6.42 8.38 -12.39
C SER A 184 5.57 8.88 -11.22
N ALA A 185 4.49 9.60 -11.53
CA ALA A 185 3.49 9.97 -10.52
C ALA A 185 2.82 8.75 -9.89
N GLU A 186 2.67 7.65 -10.64
CA GLU A 186 2.08 6.42 -10.15
C GLU A 186 2.97 5.78 -9.08
N ASP A 187 4.27 5.67 -9.33
CA ASP A 187 5.23 5.08 -8.38
C ASP A 187 5.39 5.96 -7.13
N CYS A 188 5.37 7.28 -7.31
CA CYS A 188 5.27 8.21 -6.20
C CYS A 188 4.00 7.95 -5.35
N PHE A 189 2.82 7.79 -5.97
CA PHE A 189 1.61 7.50 -5.21
C PHE A 189 1.62 6.10 -4.58
N LYS A 190 2.30 5.10 -5.17
CA LYS A 190 2.44 3.76 -4.59
C LYS A 190 3.11 3.80 -3.22
N ARG A 191 4.14 4.63 -3.06
CA ARG A 191 4.88 4.77 -1.81
C ARG A 191 4.31 5.86 -0.90
N CYS A 192 3.97 7.02 -1.47
CA CYS A 192 3.61 8.22 -0.72
C CYS A 192 2.10 8.39 -0.52
N GLY A 193 1.26 7.60 -1.17
CA GLY A 193 -0.21 7.66 -1.04
C GLY A 193 -0.70 7.46 0.40
N ILE A 194 0.09 6.78 1.22
CA ILE A 194 -0.15 6.63 2.66
C ILE A 194 -0.26 7.97 3.40
N LEU A 195 0.47 9.00 2.94
CA LEU A 195 0.48 10.35 3.50
C LEU A 195 -0.71 11.22 3.08
N VAL A 196 -1.46 10.83 2.05
CA VAL A 196 -2.59 11.60 1.53
C VAL A 196 -3.81 11.39 2.42
N GLU A 197 -4.42 12.43 2.96
CA GLU A 197 -5.58 12.27 3.84
C GLU A 197 -6.84 11.85 3.07
N ASN A 198 -7.10 12.55 1.95
CA ASN A 198 -8.23 12.22 1.08
C ASN A 198 -7.86 11.07 0.14
N LYS A 199 -8.09 9.83 0.60
CA LYS A 199 -7.79 8.61 -0.17
C LYS A 199 -8.56 8.52 -1.51
N CYS A 200 -9.65 9.25 -1.65
CA CYS A 200 -10.49 9.26 -2.86
C CYS A 200 -9.87 10.02 -4.04
N THR A 201 -8.80 10.79 -3.82
CA THR A 201 -8.08 11.50 -4.90
C THR A 201 -6.97 10.67 -5.51
N LEU A 202 -6.53 9.62 -4.81
CA LEU A 202 -5.46 8.74 -5.24
C LEU A 202 -5.93 7.82 -6.38
N PRO A 203 -5.04 7.42 -7.29
CA PRO A 203 -5.34 6.35 -8.25
C PRO A 203 -5.60 5.03 -7.52
N ILE A 204 -6.40 4.15 -8.12
CA ILE A 204 -6.55 2.78 -7.64
C ILE A 204 -5.22 2.06 -7.91
N GLN A 205 -4.65 1.45 -6.88
CA GLN A 205 -3.39 0.71 -6.98
C GLN A 205 -3.65 -0.77 -6.75
N ASN A 206 -3.27 -1.60 -7.72
CA ASN A 206 -3.40 -3.05 -7.60
C ASN A 206 -2.18 -3.64 -6.88
N ILE A 207 -2.02 -3.30 -5.60
CA ILE A 207 -0.93 -3.84 -4.77
C ILE A 207 -1.30 -5.27 -4.36
N THR A 208 -0.49 -6.22 -4.78
CA THR A 208 -0.65 -7.66 -4.52
C THR A 208 0.43 -8.24 -3.59
N THR A 209 1.39 -7.42 -3.17
CA THR A 209 2.49 -7.81 -2.27
C THR A 209 2.03 -7.80 -0.80
N CYS A 210 1.14 -8.71 -0.47
CA CYS A 210 0.74 -9.02 0.91
C CYS A 210 0.51 -10.53 1.09
N GLU A 211 0.28 -10.96 2.33
CA GLU A 211 0.09 -12.37 2.65
C GLU A 211 -1.11 -12.98 1.92
N GLU A 212 -2.23 -12.26 1.87
CA GLU A 212 -3.44 -12.68 1.16
C GLU A 212 -4.11 -11.49 0.49
N THR A 213 -4.21 -11.53 -0.83
CA THR A 213 -4.97 -10.55 -1.60
C THR A 213 -6.46 -10.73 -1.36
N GLN A 214 -7.17 -9.62 -1.17
CA GLN A 214 -8.60 -9.62 -0.88
C GLN A 214 -9.35 -8.76 -1.89
N VAL A 215 -10.66 -8.97 -1.99
CA VAL A 215 -11.51 -8.06 -2.75
C VAL A 215 -11.52 -6.70 -2.04
N ARG A 216 -11.14 -5.67 -2.78
CA ARG A 216 -11.05 -4.27 -2.37
C ARG A 216 -11.89 -3.40 -3.29
N TYR A 217 -12.16 -2.19 -2.83
CA TYR A 217 -12.88 -1.18 -3.61
C TYR A 217 -12.06 0.10 -3.62
N GLY A 218 -11.92 0.72 -4.79
CA GLY A 218 -11.22 1.99 -4.94
C GLY A 218 -12.09 2.97 -5.70
N TYR A 219 -12.07 4.25 -5.32
CA TYR A 219 -12.83 5.27 -6.03
C TYR A 219 -12.07 5.74 -7.26
N ASN A 220 -12.62 5.46 -8.44
CA ASN A 220 -12.08 5.95 -9.69
C ASN A 220 -12.68 7.32 -10.01
N LYS A 221 -11.89 8.37 -9.82
CA LYS A 221 -12.32 9.75 -10.08
C LYS A 221 -12.67 10.01 -11.54
N LYS A 222 -12.12 9.25 -12.50
CA LYS A 222 -12.40 9.40 -13.94
C LYS A 222 -13.83 8.91 -14.27
N THR A 223 -14.23 7.78 -13.71
CA THR A 223 -15.56 7.18 -13.92
C THR A 223 -16.60 7.69 -12.92
N GLY A 224 -16.15 8.22 -11.78
CA GLY A 224 -17.01 8.62 -10.66
C GLY A 224 -17.56 7.41 -9.88
N GLN A 225 -16.90 6.25 -9.97
CA GLN A 225 -17.40 4.99 -9.45
C GLN A 225 -16.44 4.36 -8.43
N CYS A 226 -16.98 3.65 -7.45
CA CYS A 226 -16.20 2.70 -6.67
C CYS A 226 -16.08 1.38 -7.45
N GLU A 227 -14.86 1.04 -7.80
CA GLU A 227 -14.51 -0.10 -8.63
C GLU A 227 -13.89 -1.21 -7.78
N GLU A 228 -14.33 -2.44 -8.02
CA GLU A 228 -13.84 -3.64 -7.36
C GLU A 228 -12.50 -4.08 -7.96
N PHE A 229 -11.51 -4.37 -7.12
CA PHE A 229 -10.22 -4.92 -7.55
C PHE A 229 -9.72 -5.94 -6.51
N LEU A 230 -8.78 -6.78 -6.91
CA LEU A 230 -8.09 -7.70 -5.99
C LEU A 230 -6.84 -6.98 -5.48
N GLY A 231 -6.64 -6.88 -4.16
CA GLY A 231 -5.47 -6.18 -3.63
C GLY A 231 -5.36 -6.21 -2.11
N CYS A 232 -4.41 -5.43 -1.61
CA CYS A 232 -4.04 -5.41 -0.20
C CYS A 232 -4.51 -4.13 0.52
N ALA A 233 -4.31 -4.09 1.83
CA ALA A 233 -4.35 -2.83 2.58
C ALA A 233 -3.09 -2.05 2.23
N ASP A 234 -3.23 -0.91 1.56
CA ASP A 234 -2.10 -0.07 1.16
C ASP A 234 -2.06 1.27 1.91
N GLY A 235 -3.06 1.53 2.76
CA GLY A 235 -3.24 2.84 3.40
C GLY A 235 -3.64 3.94 2.41
N GLY A 236 -4.00 3.60 1.17
CA GLY A 236 -4.35 4.46 0.05
C GLY A 236 -5.81 4.32 -0.38
N ASN A 237 -6.07 4.32 -1.69
CA ASN A 237 -7.40 4.14 -2.30
C ASN A 237 -7.82 2.66 -2.36
N SER A 238 -7.79 1.99 -1.20
CA SER A 238 -8.14 0.58 -1.05
C SER A 238 -9.03 0.40 0.17
N PHE A 239 -10.34 0.39 -0.07
CA PHE A 239 -11.36 0.18 0.95
C PHE A 239 -11.73 -1.30 1.03
N GLN A 240 -11.88 -1.82 2.25
CA GLN A 240 -12.33 -3.20 2.48
C GLN A 240 -13.81 -3.38 2.09
N GLU A 241 -14.63 -2.37 2.32
CA GLU A 241 -16.08 -2.42 2.10
C GLU A 241 -16.50 -1.43 1.01
N ALA A 242 -17.33 -1.89 0.07
CA ALA A 242 -17.89 -1.03 -0.98
C ALA A 242 -18.69 0.13 -0.38
N GLU A 243 -19.42 -0.12 0.72
CA GLU A 243 -20.17 0.92 1.43
C GLU A 243 -19.29 2.06 1.89
N LYS A 244 -18.11 1.75 2.42
CA LYS A 244 -17.14 2.75 2.87
C LYS A 244 -16.62 3.57 1.70
N CYS A 245 -16.21 2.93 0.59
CA CYS A 245 -15.77 3.64 -0.61
C CYS A 245 -16.85 4.60 -1.13
N TRP A 246 -18.09 4.12 -1.31
CA TRP A 246 -19.17 4.92 -1.87
C TRP A 246 -19.53 6.10 -0.97
N LYS A 247 -19.58 5.91 0.35
CA LYS A 247 -19.91 6.97 1.30
C LYS A 247 -18.83 8.02 1.44
N ASP A 248 -17.57 7.60 1.50
CA ASP A 248 -16.45 8.50 1.75
C ASP A 248 -16.06 9.28 0.49
N CYS A 249 -16.22 8.67 -0.69
CA CYS A 249 -15.67 9.22 -1.93
C CYS A 249 -16.70 9.75 -2.92
N ALA A 250 -17.85 9.08 -3.07
CA ALA A 250 -18.84 9.49 -4.05
C ALA A 250 -19.78 10.54 -3.45
N PRO A 251 -20.19 11.56 -4.23
CA PRO A 251 -21.19 12.53 -3.78
C PRO A 251 -22.46 11.83 -3.28
N ALA A 252 -23.13 12.40 -2.27
CA ALA A 252 -24.42 11.87 -1.80
C ALA A 252 -25.51 11.87 -2.90
N THR A 253 -25.31 12.68 -3.95
CA THR A 253 -26.14 12.73 -5.16
C THR A 253 -25.78 11.65 -6.19
N HIS A 254 -24.72 10.86 -5.99
CA HIS A 254 -24.42 9.74 -6.86
C HIS A 254 -25.47 8.65 -6.67
N ARG A 255 -25.98 8.09 -7.77
CA ARG A 255 -27.11 7.14 -7.73
C ARG A 255 -26.83 5.89 -6.89
N CYS A 256 -25.57 5.48 -6.77
CA CYS A 256 -25.16 4.33 -5.95
C CYS A 256 -24.91 4.70 -4.47
N ASN A 257 -24.80 5.99 -4.12
CA ASN A 257 -24.70 6.47 -2.73
C ASN A 257 -26.05 6.98 -2.19
N MET A 258 -27.02 7.22 -3.08
CA MET A 258 -28.39 7.55 -2.69
C MET A 258 -29.10 6.36 -2.03
N ARG A 259 -30.05 6.66 -1.15
CA ARG A 259 -30.97 5.64 -0.62
C ARG A 259 -31.80 5.03 -1.76
N PRO A 260 -32.07 3.72 -1.72
CA PRO A 260 -32.98 3.08 -2.66
C PRO A 260 -34.33 3.80 -2.73
N ASP A 261 -34.75 4.19 -3.93
CA ASP A 261 -36.10 4.70 -4.16
C ASP A 261 -37.05 3.51 -4.31
N THR A 262 -37.30 2.77 -3.23
CA THR A 262 -38.22 1.63 -3.20
C THR A 262 -39.62 2.02 -2.74
N GLY A 263 -39.76 3.17 -2.07
CA GLY A 263 -41.00 3.58 -1.42
C GLY A 263 -41.38 2.69 -0.24
N ARG A 264 -42.54 2.96 0.37
CA ARG A 264 -43.01 2.26 1.59
C ARG A 264 -43.38 0.79 1.36
N PHE A 265 -43.76 0.42 0.14
CA PHE A 265 -44.25 -0.92 -0.20
C PHE A 265 -43.47 -1.55 -1.36
N PRO A 266 -42.23 -2.03 -1.12
CA PRO A 266 -41.32 -2.53 -2.16
C PRO A 266 -41.80 -3.82 -2.86
N LYS A 267 -42.88 -4.45 -2.38
CA LYS A 267 -43.44 -5.69 -2.93
C LYS A 267 -44.72 -5.48 -3.75
N ILE A 268 -45.24 -4.25 -3.83
CA ILE A 268 -46.52 -3.95 -4.50
C ILE A 268 -46.26 -3.20 -5.81
N GLY A 269 -46.77 -3.73 -6.92
CA GLY A 269 -46.68 -3.09 -8.23
C GLY A 269 -46.60 -4.08 -9.39
N PHE A 270 -46.68 -3.55 -10.61
CA PHE A 270 -46.71 -4.34 -11.85
C PHE A 270 -45.33 -4.44 -12.52
N TYR A 271 -44.41 -3.53 -12.22
CA TYR A 271 -43.10 -3.45 -12.85
C TYR A 271 -42.00 -3.85 -11.85
N THR A 272 -41.15 -4.82 -12.21
CA THR A 272 -39.93 -5.11 -11.43
C THR A 272 -38.86 -4.10 -11.80
N ARG A 273 -38.25 -3.47 -10.80
CA ARG A 273 -37.13 -2.53 -10.92
C ARG A 273 -36.03 -2.93 -9.95
N TYR A 274 -34.82 -2.48 -10.21
CA TYR A 274 -33.64 -2.83 -9.42
C TYR A 274 -33.09 -1.59 -8.72
N TYR A 275 -32.40 -1.78 -7.61
CA TYR A 275 -31.72 -0.73 -6.88
C TYR A 275 -30.45 -1.30 -6.27
N PHE A 276 -29.47 -0.45 -6.05
CA PHE A 276 -28.24 -0.83 -5.38
C PHE A 276 -28.40 -0.72 -3.87
N ASP A 277 -28.28 -1.86 -3.18
CA ASP A 277 -28.15 -1.92 -1.73
C ASP A 277 -26.66 -1.79 -1.38
N ILE A 278 -26.27 -0.57 -1.02
CA ILE A 278 -24.89 -0.22 -0.68
C ILE A 278 -24.32 -1.07 0.47
N LYS A 279 -25.14 -1.45 1.47
CA LYS A 279 -24.70 -2.22 2.63
C LYS A 279 -24.38 -3.66 2.28
N ARG A 280 -25.16 -4.24 1.36
CA ARG A 280 -24.97 -5.61 0.88
C ARG A 280 -24.02 -5.70 -0.31
N ASN A 281 -23.59 -4.55 -0.84
CA ASN A 281 -22.93 -4.45 -2.14
C ASN A 281 -23.66 -5.30 -3.22
N ALA A 282 -24.98 -5.13 -3.35
CA ALA A 282 -25.80 -5.99 -4.19
C ALA A 282 -26.95 -5.25 -4.87
N CYS A 283 -27.28 -5.64 -6.09
CA CYS A 283 -28.43 -5.15 -6.82
C CYS A 283 -29.68 -5.97 -6.45
N SER A 284 -30.59 -5.36 -5.71
CA SER A 284 -31.83 -5.98 -5.25
C SER A 284 -33.02 -5.49 -6.07
N SER A 285 -34.12 -6.24 -6.08
CA SER A 285 -35.34 -5.88 -6.82
C SER A 285 -36.45 -5.32 -5.94
N ALA A 286 -37.24 -4.39 -6.47
CA ALA A 286 -38.50 -3.92 -5.91
C ALA A 286 -39.60 -3.89 -6.99
N LYS A 287 -40.86 -4.01 -6.58
CA LYS A 287 -42.03 -3.83 -7.43
C LYS A 287 -42.47 -2.36 -7.40
N LYS A 288 -42.86 -1.84 -8.57
CA LYS A 288 -43.26 -0.45 -8.81
C LYS A 288 -44.57 -0.37 -9.57
N ALA A 289 -45.39 0.62 -9.24
CA ALA A 289 -46.66 0.89 -9.92
C ALA A 289 -46.47 1.60 -11.26
N LYS A 290 -45.48 2.50 -11.36
CA LYS A 290 -45.13 3.23 -12.59
C LYS A 290 -43.99 2.52 -13.32
N LYS A 291 -44.05 2.52 -14.66
CA LYS A 291 -42.99 2.00 -15.52
C LYS A 291 -41.73 2.88 -15.50
N ASN A 292 -41.91 4.19 -15.34
CA ASN A 292 -40.82 5.17 -15.44
C ASN A 292 -39.75 4.95 -14.37
N VAL A 293 -38.48 5.03 -14.77
CA VAL A 293 -37.30 4.96 -13.90
C VAL A 293 -36.54 6.27 -14.05
N PRO A 294 -36.56 7.15 -13.03
CA PRO A 294 -35.78 8.38 -13.07
C PRO A 294 -34.29 8.08 -13.21
N GLY A 295 -33.64 8.64 -14.22
CA GLY A 295 -32.22 8.41 -14.51
C GLY A 295 -31.25 9.00 -13.47
N ASN A 296 -31.76 9.65 -12.43
CA ASN A 296 -31.00 10.34 -11.38
C ASN A 296 -31.27 9.77 -9.97
N THR A 297 -32.01 8.66 -9.84
CA THR A 297 -32.27 8.01 -8.54
C THR A 297 -31.61 6.65 -8.44
N ASN A 298 -31.51 6.08 -7.24
CA ASN A 298 -31.08 4.70 -7.02
C ASN A 298 -32.21 3.71 -7.41
N LEU A 299 -32.54 3.69 -8.70
CA LEU A 299 -33.51 2.79 -9.32
C LEU A 299 -33.11 2.54 -10.77
N PHE A 300 -33.10 1.28 -11.21
CA PHE A 300 -32.62 0.83 -12.50
C PHE A 300 -33.67 -0.05 -13.17
N GLU A 301 -33.66 -0.07 -14.51
CA GLU A 301 -34.61 -0.88 -15.29
C GLU A 301 -34.29 -2.37 -15.16
N THR A 302 -32.99 -2.72 -15.16
CA THR A 302 -32.49 -4.11 -15.14
C THR A 302 -31.42 -4.33 -14.08
N ALA A 303 -31.25 -5.58 -13.65
CA ALA A 303 -30.18 -5.96 -12.73
C ALA A 303 -28.80 -5.68 -13.32
N VAL A 304 -28.61 -6.03 -14.61
CA VAL A 304 -27.36 -5.82 -15.34
C VAL A 304 -26.97 -4.34 -15.36
N GLN A 305 -27.92 -3.45 -15.61
CA GLN A 305 -27.67 -2.01 -15.59
C GLN A 305 -27.23 -1.54 -14.19
N CYS A 306 -27.88 -2.04 -13.14
CA CYS A 306 -27.50 -1.74 -11.76
C CYS A 306 -26.06 -2.21 -11.47
N GLU A 307 -25.70 -3.44 -11.84
CA GLU A 307 -24.37 -3.99 -11.59
C GLU A 307 -23.27 -3.27 -12.38
N GLN A 308 -23.52 -2.95 -13.65
CA GLN A 308 -22.56 -2.21 -14.47
C GLN A 308 -22.25 -0.81 -13.92
N ILE A 309 -23.23 -0.16 -13.29
CA ILE A 309 -23.08 1.22 -12.79
C ILE A 309 -22.58 1.25 -11.34
N CYS A 310 -23.06 0.34 -10.48
CA CYS A 310 -22.81 0.39 -9.04
C CYS A 310 -21.86 -0.70 -8.53
N LYS A 311 -21.50 -1.68 -9.35
CA LYS A 311 -20.51 -2.72 -9.06
C LYS A 311 -19.50 -2.91 -10.21
N PRO A 312 -18.94 -1.84 -10.79
CA PRO A 312 -17.93 -1.99 -11.83
C PRO A 312 -16.67 -2.64 -11.25
N LYS A 313 -15.95 -3.37 -12.10
CA LYS A 313 -14.63 -3.91 -11.77
C LYS A 313 -13.56 -3.01 -12.36
N TYR A 314 -12.50 -2.76 -11.60
CA TYR A 314 -11.36 -2.00 -12.09
C TYR A 314 -10.65 -2.80 -13.18
N GLN A 315 -10.50 -2.20 -14.36
CA GLN A 315 -9.84 -2.83 -15.50
C GLN A 315 -8.35 -2.45 -15.63
N GLY A 316 -7.80 -1.71 -14.67
CA GLY A 316 -6.45 -1.15 -14.78
C GLY A 316 -6.41 0.05 -15.72
N ASN A 317 -5.25 0.70 -15.77
CA ASN A 317 -4.90 1.53 -16.92
C ASN A 317 -4.49 0.58 -18.06
N LEU A 318 -5.47 0.03 -18.79
CA LEU A 318 -5.21 -0.52 -20.13
C LEU A 318 -4.94 0.68 -21.06
N GLU A 319 -3.78 1.31 -20.88
CA GLU A 319 -3.24 2.26 -21.84
C GLU A 319 -2.56 1.44 -22.94
N ASN A 320 -3.19 1.45 -24.12
CA ASN A 320 -2.56 1.10 -25.40
C ASN A 320 -1.47 2.11 -25.75
#